data_AF-A0A1R0GHT6-F1
#
_entry.id   AF-A0A1R0GHT6-F1
#
_cell.length_a   1.000
_cell.length_b   1.000
_cell.length_c   1.000
_cell.angle_alpha   90.00
_cell.angle_beta   90.00
_cell.angle_gamma   90.00
#
_symmetry.space_group_name_H-M   'P 1'
#
loop_
_entity.id
_entity.type
_entity.pdbx_description
1 polymer ?
#
loop_
_entity_poly.entity_id
_entity_poly.type
_entity_poly.pdbx_seq_one_letter_code
_entity_poly.pdbx_strand_id
1 'polypeptide(L)'
;MSKSKTEGDAAVSEAIAVPGVKPAPVGFPATAGPVASDATLRIFRDKVFTSRTLIMPSGGQLAVVASRVTAGDDDQYAFLKAHPDLEQLLE
;
A
#
# COMPACT_ATOMS: atom_id res chain seq x y z
N MET A 1 21.25 -42.27 31.32
CA MET A 1 21.52 -41.91 29.92
C MET A 1 20.69 -42.81 29.04
N SER A 2 19.58 -42.32 28.49
CA SER A 2 18.75 -43.11 27.58
C SER A 2 18.25 -42.18 26.48
N LYS A 3 18.78 -42.35 25.29
CA LYS A 3 18.26 -41.77 24.04
C LYS A 3 17.15 -42.69 23.52
N SER A 4 16.04 -42.11 23.08
CA SER A 4 15.01 -42.74 22.24
C SER A 4 14.46 -41.59 21.39
N LYS A 5 14.83 -41.45 20.10
CA LYS A 5 14.47 -42.20 18.88
C LYS A 5 13.00 -41.99 18.46
N THR A 6 12.82 -41.78 17.13
CA THR A 6 11.59 -41.70 16.30
C THR A 6 11.39 -40.24 15.83
N GLU A 7 11.91 -39.78 14.69
CA GLU A 7 11.75 -40.22 13.29
C GLU A 7 10.28 -40.44 12.92
N GLY A 8 9.72 -39.49 12.18
CA GLY A 8 8.32 -39.46 11.79
C GLY A 8 8.11 -38.34 10.78
N ASP A 9 8.57 -38.60 9.57
CA ASP A 9 8.29 -37.90 8.32
C ASP A 9 6.76 -37.81 8.04
N ALA A 10 6.44 -36.95 7.09
CA ALA A 10 5.17 -36.87 6.36
C ALA A 10 4.03 -36.04 6.97
N ALA A 11 4.01 -34.79 6.49
CA ALA A 11 2.86 -34.18 5.81
C ALA A 11 1.49 -34.26 6.49
N VAL A 12 1.08 -33.17 7.14
CA VAL A 12 -0.28 -32.62 6.96
C VAL A 12 -0.20 -31.09 7.16
N SER A 13 -0.53 -30.34 6.11
CA SER A 13 -1.00 -28.96 6.26
C SER A 13 -2.28 -29.01 7.08
N GLU A 14 -2.25 -28.68 8.38
CA GLU A 14 -3.49 -28.48 9.11
C GLU A 14 -3.44 -27.23 9.97
N ALA A 15 -4.36 -26.34 9.63
CA ALA A 15 -4.60 -25.07 10.25
C ALA A 15 -5.00 -25.27 11.72
N ILE A 16 -4.14 -24.86 12.64
CA ILE A 16 -4.57 -24.61 14.02
C ILE A 16 -5.27 -23.25 14.08
N ALA A 17 -6.59 -23.33 13.88
CA ALA A 17 -7.52 -22.24 14.12
C ALA A 17 -7.46 -21.79 15.58
N VAL A 18 -7.17 -20.50 15.79
CA VAL A 18 -7.57 -19.77 17.00
C VAL A 18 -9.07 -19.44 16.84
N PRO A 19 -10.01 -20.16 17.48
CA PRO A 19 -11.41 -19.96 17.19
C PRO A 19 -11.94 -18.84 18.09
N GLY A 20 -12.05 -17.62 17.58
CA GLY A 20 -12.78 -16.58 18.31
C GLY A 20 -12.49 -15.12 17.97
N VAL A 21 -11.44 -14.79 17.23
CA VAL A 21 -11.28 -13.47 16.61
C VAL A 21 -10.83 -13.73 15.19
N LYS A 22 -11.79 -13.62 14.27
CA LYS A 22 -11.56 -13.65 12.83
C LYS A 22 -10.37 -12.72 12.57
N PRO A 23 -9.21 -13.21 12.12
CA PRO A 23 -8.20 -12.31 11.60
C PRO A 23 -8.89 -11.66 10.42
N ALA A 24 -9.35 -10.42 10.58
CA ALA A 24 -9.56 -9.59 9.43
C ALA A 24 -8.22 -9.69 8.70
N PRO A 25 -8.17 -10.17 7.45
CA PRO A 25 -7.02 -9.82 6.65
C PRO A 25 -7.03 -8.29 6.74
N VAL A 26 -6.03 -7.73 7.41
CA VAL A 26 -5.50 -6.43 7.01
C VAL A 26 -4.97 -6.72 5.61
N GLY A 27 -5.92 -6.84 4.68
CA GLY A 27 -5.68 -6.68 3.29
C GLY A 27 -5.09 -5.31 3.25
N PHE A 28 -3.81 -5.25 2.90
CA PHE A 28 -3.31 -4.13 2.15
C PHE A 28 -4.46 -3.69 1.24
N PRO A 29 -4.95 -2.44 1.31
CA PRO A 29 -5.86 -1.96 0.29
C PRO A 29 -5.05 -1.91 -1.01
N ALA A 30 -4.85 -3.07 -1.63
CA ALA A 30 -4.38 -3.23 -2.98
C ALA A 30 -5.60 -3.01 -3.88
N THR A 31 -6.10 -1.79 -3.85
CA THR A 31 -7.05 -1.30 -4.85
C THR A 31 -6.70 0.13 -5.21
N ALA A 32 -5.47 0.33 -5.66
CA ALA A 32 -5.17 1.41 -6.60
C ALA A 32 -5.05 0.79 -7.99
N GLY A 33 -6.16 0.25 -8.49
CA GLY A 33 -6.30 0.01 -9.93
C GLY A 33 -6.28 1.37 -10.64
N PRO A 34 -5.63 1.50 -11.79
CA PRO A 34 -5.63 2.77 -12.52
C PRO A 34 -7.04 3.00 -13.03
N VAL A 35 -7.79 3.87 -12.36
CA VAL A 35 -8.97 4.49 -12.98
C VAL A 35 -8.42 5.50 -13.99
N ALA A 36 -8.16 5.00 -15.21
CA ALA A 36 -7.88 5.83 -16.36
C ALA A 36 -9.18 6.54 -16.75
N SER A 37 -9.55 7.54 -15.97
CA SER A 37 -10.44 8.59 -16.41
C SER A 37 -9.57 9.54 -17.23
N ASP A 38 -9.96 9.77 -18.48
CA ASP A 38 -9.39 10.73 -19.42
C ASP A 38 -9.51 12.15 -18.84
N ALA A 39 -8.69 12.43 -17.85
CA ALA A 39 -8.52 13.69 -17.16
C ALA A 39 -7.02 13.85 -17.10
N THR A 40 -6.51 14.96 -17.65
CA THR A 40 -5.10 15.34 -17.67
C THR A 40 -4.38 14.77 -16.45
N LEU A 41 -3.53 13.76 -16.67
CA LEU A 41 -2.93 12.99 -15.58
C LEU A 41 -2.08 13.95 -14.73
N ARG A 42 -2.62 14.39 -13.60
CA ARG A 42 -1.95 15.30 -12.65
C ARG A 42 -0.96 14.49 -11.83
N ILE A 43 0.18 14.19 -12.42
CA ILE A 43 1.24 13.37 -11.82
C ILE A 43 2.23 14.27 -11.09
N PHE A 44 2.67 13.83 -9.91
CA PHE A 44 3.73 14.46 -9.13
C PHE A 44 4.88 13.48 -8.93
N ARG A 45 6.10 14.03 -8.85
CA ARG A 45 7.32 13.33 -8.48
C ARG A 45 7.69 13.65 -7.05
N ASP A 46 7.98 12.61 -6.30
CA ASP A 46 8.56 12.72 -4.98
C ASP A 46 10.09 12.79 -5.07
N LYS A 47 10.67 13.82 -4.47
CA LYS A 47 12.12 14.09 -4.53
C LYS A 47 12.92 13.37 -3.44
N VAL A 48 12.26 12.93 -2.37
CA VAL A 48 12.93 12.39 -1.16
C VAL A 48 12.76 10.88 -1.05
N PHE A 49 11.60 10.36 -1.44
CA PHE A 49 11.22 8.96 -1.29
C PHE A 49 10.85 8.32 -2.62
N THR A 50 11.22 7.05 -2.79
CA THR A 50 10.77 6.21 -3.89
C THR A 50 9.44 5.54 -3.61
N SER A 51 9.05 5.39 -2.35
CA SER A 51 7.73 4.87 -1.95
C SER A 51 7.33 5.38 -0.57
N ARG A 52 6.10 5.89 -0.43
CA ARG A 52 5.48 6.28 0.85
C ARG A 52 3.97 6.40 0.73
N THR A 53 3.28 6.40 1.86
CA THR A 53 1.85 6.71 1.93
C THR A 53 1.66 8.10 2.51
N LEU A 54 0.98 8.97 1.76
CA LEU A 54 0.57 10.29 2.20
C LEU A 54 -0.83 10.21 2.79
N ILE A 55 -1.03 10.77 3.98
CA ILE A 55 -2.33 10.84 4.63
C ILE A 55 -2.82 12.28 4.50
N MET A 56 -3.94 12.46 3.79
CA MET A 56 -4.59 13.75 3.65
C MET A 56 -5.32 14.11 4.96
N PRO A 57 -5.48 15.41 5.28
CA PRO A 57 -6.26 15.85 6.44
C PRO A 57 -7.73 15.45 6.36
N SER A 58 -8.25 15.25 5.14
CA SER A 58 -9.57 14.69 4.85
C SER A 58 -9.70 13.20 5.18
N GLY A 59 -8.61 12.54 5.60
CA GLY A 59 -8.55 11.12 5.92
C GLY A 59 -8.28 10.20 4.72
N GLY A 60 -8.22 10.76 3.51
CA GLY A 60 -7.82 10.02 2.31
C GLY A 60 -6.33 9.67 2.33
N GLN A 61 -5.96 8.66 1.53
CA GLN A 61 -4.58 8.20 1.43
C GLN A 61 -4.11 8.19 -0.02
N LEU A 62 -2.91 8.70 -0.27
CA LEU A 62 -2.26 8.67 -1.58
C LEU A 62 -0.97 7.86 -1.50
N ALA A 63 -0.85 6.84 -2.34
CA ALA A 63 0.35 6.04 -2.44
C ALA A 63 1.32 6.68 -3.44
N VAL A 64 2.54 6.96 -2.97
CA VAL A 64 3.69 7.25 -3.81
C VAL A 64 4.36 5.92 -4.15
N VAL A 65 4.48 5.61 -5.44
CA VAL A 65 5.14 4.39 -5.95
C VAL A 65 6.12 4.79 -7.03
N ALA A 66 7.35 4.25 -6.96
CA ALA A 66 8.43 4.62 -7.87
C ALA A 66 8.64 6.15 -7.98
N SER A 67 8.62 6.85 -6.85
CA SER A 67 8.68 8.31 -6.73
C SER A 67 7.55 9.05 -7.48
N ARG A 68 6.43 8.40 -7.77
CA ARG A 68 5.30 9.00 -8.50
C ARG A 68 3.99 8.84 -7.74
N VAL A 69 3.14 9.85 -7.84
CA VAL A 69 1.79 9.86 -7.29
C VAL A 69 0.89 10.66 -8.23
N THR A 70 -0.36 10.21 -8.37
CA THR A 70 -1.33 10.84 -9.29
C THR A 70 -2.48 11.42 -8.48
N ALA A 71 -2.84 12.67 -8.76
CA ALA A 71 -4.06 13.28 -8.22
C ALA A 71 -5.27 12.90 -9.07
N GLY A 72 -6.25 12.21 -8.48
CA GLY A 72 -7.54 11.95 -9.13
C GLY A 72 -8.47 13.16 -9.13
N ASP A 73 -8.41 13.96 -8.07
CA ASP A 73 -9.36 15.05 -7.78
C ASP A 73 -8.63 16.37 -7.45
N ASP A 74 -9.39 17.46 -7.35
CA ASP A 74 -8.84 18.77 -7.03
C ASP A 74 -8.29 18.88 -5.60
N ASP A 75 -8.93 18.24 -4.62
CA ASP A 75 -8.44 18.18 -3.22
C ASP A 75 -7.07 17.49 -3.15
N GLN A 76 -6.95 16.35 -3.82
CA GLN A 76 -5.68 15.62 -3.95
C GLN A 76 -4.61 16.49 -4.63
N TYR A 77 -4.98 17.18 -5.71
CA TYR A 77 -4.06 18.06 -6.43
C TYR A 77 -3.57 19.22 -5.56
N ALA A 78 -4.47 19.91 -4.85
CA ALA A 78 -4.13 21.00 -3.94
C ALA A 78 -3.22 20.52 -2.80
N PHE A 79 -3.50 19.34 -2.25
CA PHE A 79 -2.69 18.71 -1.22
C PHE A 79 -1.27 18.39 -1.72
N LEU A 80 -1.13 17.75 -2.88
CA LEU A 80 0.18 17.39 -3.44
C LEU A 80 0.97 18.64 -3.84
N LYS A 81 0.30 19.65 -4.41
CA LYS A 81 0.92 20.93 -4.80
C LYS A 81 1.43 21.75 -3.61
N ALA A 82 0.78 21.64 -2.45
CA ALA A 82 1.22 22.30 -1.23
C ALA A 82 2.45 21.64 -0.57
N HIS A 83 2.80 20.42 -1.00
CA HIS A 83 3.88 19.65 -0.38
C HIS A 83 5.25 20.08 -0.93
N PRO A 84 6.22 20.51 -0.10
CA PRO A 84 7.50 21.06 -0.57
C PRO A 84 8.40 20.04 -1.29
N ASP A 85 8.27 18.76 -0.95
CA ASP A 85 9.05 17.67 -1.58
C ASP A 85 8.45 17.11 -2.87
N LEU A 86 7.24 17.54 -3.26
CA LEU A 86 6.55 17.04 -4.44
C LEU A 86 6.61 18.06 -5.57
N GLU A 87 6.99 17.59 -6.76
CA GLU A 87 7.08 18.42 -7.96
C GLU A 87 6.08 17.92 -9.00
N GLN A 88 5.26 18.81 -9.54
CA GLN A 88 4.31 18.44 -10.59
C GLN A 88 5.07 18.10 -11.88
N LEU A 89 4.81 16.93 -12.42
CA LEU A 89 5.29 16.53 -13.75
C LEU A 89 4.25 17.02 -14.76
N LEU A 90 4.60 18.08 -15.49
CA LEU A 90 3.92 18.49 -16.71
C LEU A 90 4.55 17.68 -17.84
N GLU A 91 3.77 16.79 -18.46
CA GLU A 91 4.19 16.09 -19.70
C GLU A 91 3.79 16.90 -20.92
#